data_AF-A0A0C2X7H8-F1
#
_entry.id   AF-A0A0C2X7H8-F1
#
_cell.length_a   1.000
_cell.length_b   1.000
_cell.length_c   1.000
_cell.angle_alpha   90.00
_cell.angle_beta   90.00
_cell.angle_gamma   90.00
#
_symmetry.space_group_name_H-M   'P 1'
#
loop_
_entity.id
_entity.type
_entity.pdbx_description
1 polymer ?
#
loop_
_entity_poly.entity_id
_entity_poly.type
_entity_poly.pdbx_seq_one_letter_code
_entity_poly.pdbx_strand_id
1 'polypeptide(L)'
;MIPIRQLRTLTTSTCRRSYQSASQKLFADAEIEDNDKELAQTKERLEQRLMEAQNWTGDEKMEDTVLRMLVDKYKPLRGSMQTSDMKLKAKPPQVTPRATDSNSLLESDDILSEMEDHKPWMTTYKTPSFAVNPSVKAMQLPPKATNKRSNPDETVQVKGPTREERLRIAEANRLASARDRTLDYRFGGIQGGATAESSEGTRANPKSLKGWAALAEERINEARSRGAFDNLKGFGKPIEKDPADNNPFIDAEEALLNSWVRRNGASPPWVELQHDLDSSVQTFRDILQTAWIRRAVRMLNQSGNYDPSYLATATPESLSLLRDVEWEQKERAYHEHAIAELNSQVRRYNGLAPYSVRRGLFTVESELARCYSNCGQHILDALKASPDSAVSSKYKTYSSGSSGQSSEAPTVWQQVVQAMRTLFGQ
;
A
#
# COMPACT_ATOMS: atom_id res chain seq x y z
N MET A 1 -44.92 20.51 -56.91
CA MET A 1 -45.92 20.60 -55.82
C MET A 1 -45.34 19.91 -54.60
N ILE A 2 -45.22 20.62 -53.47
CA ILE A 2 -44.66 20.08 -52.22
C ILE A 2 -45.82 19.93 -51.22
N PRO A 3 -46.05 18.74 -50.62
CA PRO A 3 -47.11 18.59 -49.63
C PRO A 3 -46.76 19.33 -48.33
N ILE A 4 -47.70 20.14 -47.86
CA ILE A 4 -47.54 20.98 -46.67
C ILE A 4 -47.52 20.09 -45.43
N ARG A 5 -46.40 20.10 -44.68
CA ARG A 5 -46.33 19.45 -43.36
C ARG A 5 -47.27 20.17 -42.39
N GLN A 6 -48.33 19.49 -41.98
CA GLN A 6 -49.21 19.89 -40.88
C GLN A 6 -48.39 19.99 -39.58
N LEU A 7 -48.16 21.21 -39.10
CA LEU A 7 -47.56 21.46 -37.79
C LEU A 7 -48.59 21.15 -36.70
N ARG A 8 -48.49 19.97 -36.06
CA ARG A 8 -49.25 19.68 -34.84
C ARG A 8 -48.71 20.53 -33.69
N THR A 9 -49.40 21.61 -33.36
CA THR A 9 -49.18 22.37 -32.13
C THR A 9 -49.69 21.57 -30.94
N LEU A 10 -48.80 20.85 -30.25
CA LEU A 10 -49.09 20.27 -28.94
C LEU A 10 -49.17 21.38 -27.90
N THR A 11 -50.36 21.95 -27.72
CA THR A 11 -50.66 22.84 -26.60
C THR A 11 -50.76 22.02 -25.31
N THR A 12 -49.62 21.74 -24.69
CA THR A 12 -49.56 21.14 -23.36
C THR A 12 -50.03 22.16 -22.31
N SER A 13 -51.34 22.21 -22.11
CA SER A 13 -51.96 22.85 -20.95
C SER A 13 -51.39 22.21 -19.68
N THR A 14 -50.40 22.87 -19.08
CA THR A 14 -49.73 22.41 -17.86
C THR A 14 -50.57 22.78 -16.65
N CYS A 15 -51.75 22.16 -16.56
CA CYS A 15 -52.52 22.13 -15.34
C CYS A 15 -51.66 21.43 -14.26
N ARG A 16 -51.16 22.20 -13.29
CA ARG A 16 -50.38 21.68 -12.18
C ARG A 16 -51.29 20.81 -11.30
N ARG A 17 -51.31 19.50 -11.55
CA ARG A 17 -51.84 18.52 -10.58
C ARG A 17 -51.04 18.67 -9.28
N SER A 18 -51.72 19.01 -8.19
CA SER A 18 -51.16 18.86 -6.85
C SER A 18 -51.32 17.41 -6.42
N TYR A 19 -50.19 16.77 -6.08
CA TYR A 19 -50.17 15.46 -5.44
C TYR A 19 -49.98 15.68 -3.94
N GLN A 20 -50.78 14.99 -3.11
CA GLN A 20 -50.77 15.15 -1.66
C GLN A 20 -49.63 14.37 -0.98
N SER A 21 -49.04 13.40 -1.68
CA SER A 21 -47.89 12.61 -1.22
C SER A 21 -46.94 12.29 -2.39
N ALA A 22 -45.65 12.09 -2.08
CA ALA A 22 -44.66 11.62 -3.04
C ALA A 22 -45.02 10.23 -3.62
N SER A 23 -45.63 9.35 -2.81
CA SER A 23 -46.12 8.04 -3.29
C SER A 23 -47.24 8.20 -4.32
N GLN A 24 -48.16 9.15 -4.10
CA GLN A 24 -49.25 9.44 -5.05
C GLN A 24 -48.74 9.93 -6.40
N LYS A 25 -47.63 10.70 -6.41
CA LYS A 25 -46.96 11.07 -7.67
C LYS A 25 -46.36 9.84 -8.37
N LEU A 26 -45.68 8.96 -7.64
CA LEU A 26 -45.09 7.74 -8.23
C LEU A 26 -46.15 6.81 -8.84
N PHE A 27 -47.30 6.62 -8.18
CA PHE A 27 -48.39 5.84 -8.76
C PHE A 27 -49.02 6.54 -9.98
N ALA A 28 -49.20 7.86 -9.95
CA ALA A 28 -49.70 8.60 -11.11
C ALA A 28 -48.72 8.63 -12.29
N ASP A 29 -47.41 8.69 -12.03
CA ASP A 29 -46.38 8.59 -13.07
C ASP A 29 -46.33 7.17 -13.65
N ALA A 30 -46.49 6.12 -12.82
CA ALA A 30 -46.59 4.73 -13.28
C ALA A 30 -47.86 4.43 -14.09
N GLU A 31 -49.03 4.97 -13.69
CA GLU A 31 -50.27 4.90 -14.48
C GLU A 31 -50.13 5.59 -15.85
N ILE A 32 -49.28 6.62 -15.97
CA ILE A 32 -48.98 7.26 -17.25
C ILE A 32 -48.06 6.36 -18.09
N GLU A 33 -47.04 5.75 -17.47
CA GLU A 33 -46.10 4.82 -18.12
C GLU A 33 -46.81 3.55 -18.64
N ASP A 34 -47.73 2.97 -17.86
CA ASP A 34 -48.58 1.83 -18.26
C ASP A 34 -49.57 2.18 -19.39
N ASN A 35 -50.02 3.45 -19.47
CA ASN A 35 -50.86 3.94 -20.56
C ASN A 35 -50.04 4.40 -21.79
N ASP A 36 -48.71 4.42 -21.71
CA ASP A 36 -47.88 4.97 -22.76
C ASP A 36 -47.80 4.00 -23.94
N LYS A 37 -48.49 4.34 -25.04
CA LYS A 37 -48.76 3.41 -26.14
C LYS A 37 -47.49 2.94 -26.85
N GLU A 38 -46.42 3.73 -26.78
CA GLU A 38 -45.10 3.33 -27.31
C GLU A 38 -44.43 2.26 -26.44
N LEU A 39 -44.61 2.30 -25.11
CA LEU A 39 -44.14 1.26 -24.20
C LEU A 39 -44.97 -0.02 -24.34
N ALA A 40 -46.29 0.10 -24.47
CA ALA A 40 -47.16 -1.03 -24.78
C ALA A 40 -46.75 -1.73 -26.10
N GLN A 41 -46.55 -0.97 -27.19
CA GLN A 41 -46.13 -1.51 -28.49
C GLN A 41 -44.71 -2.10 -28.47
N THR A 42 -43.77 -1.50 -27.73
CA THR A 42 -42.42 -2.06 -27.62
C THR A 42 -42.40 -3.33 -26.78
N LYS A 43 -43.20 -3.40 -25.71
CA LYS A 43 -43.41 -4.61 -24.91
C LYS A 43 -44.07 -5.72 -25.75
N GLU A 44 -45.16 -5.43 -26.46
CA GLU A 44 -45.83 -6.38 -27.35
C GLU A 44 -44.87 -6.91 -28.44
N ARG A 45 -44.06 -6.04 -29.04
CA ARG A 45 -43.05 -6.42 -30.03
C ARG A 45 -41.89 -7.24 -29.43
N LEU A 46 -41.59 -7.05 -28.14
CA LEU A 46 -40.59 -7.82 -27.42
C LEU A 46 -41.15 -9.19 -27.03
N GLU A 47 -42.42 -9.27 -26.60
CA GLU A 47 -43.15 -10.51 -26.35
C GLU A 47 -43.32 -11.34 -27.63
N GLN A 48 -43.68 -10.72 -28.76
CA GLN A 48 -43.69 -11.36 -30.08
C GLN A 48 -42.33 -11.95 -30.43
N ARG A 49 -41.24 -11.19 -30.25
CA ARG A 49 -39.87 -11.69 -30.45
C ARG A 49 -39.47 -12.81 -29.49
N LEU A 50 -39.94 -12.79 -28.24
CA LEU A 50 -39.72 -13.87 -27.28
C LEU A 50 -40.51 -15.14 -27.61
N MET A 51 -41.67 -15.01 -28.28
CA MET A 51 -42.42 -16.16 -28.81
C MET A 51 -41.82 -16.71 -30.13
N GLU A 52 -41.29 -15.84 -31.00
CA GLU A 52 -40.59 -16.25 -32.23
C GLU A 52 -39.20 -16.85 -31.94
N ALA A 53 -38.53 -16.38 -30.88
CA ALA A 53 -37.24 -16.91 -30.45
C ALA A 53 -37.40 -18.31 -29.85
N GLN A 54 -36.94 -19.33 -30.57
CA GLN A 54 -36.85 -20.69 -30.05
C GLN A 54 -35.96 -20.71 -28.80
N ASN A 55 -36.43 -21.39 -27.74
CA ASN A 55 -35.65 -21.55 -26.51
C ASN A 55 -34.32 -22.25 -26.82
N TRP A 56 -33.23 -21.75 -26.24
CA TRP A 56 -31.87 -22.25 -26.46
C TRP A 56 -31.76 -23.75 -26.11
N THR A 57 -31.44 -24.58 -27.11
CA THR A 57 -31.37 -26.04 -26.98
C THR A 57 -30.00 -26.60 -26.61
N GLY A 58 -28.99 -25.74 -26.42
CA GLY A 58 -27.60 -26.13 -26.17
C GLY A 58 -26.70 -25.82 -27.37
N ASP A 59 -27.16 -26.18 -28.57
CA ASP A 59 -26.48 -25.94 -29.85
C ASP A 59 -27.03 -24.68 -30.55
N GLU A 60 -26.13 -23.76 -30.93
CA GLU A 60 -26.43 -22.61 -31.79
C GLU A 60 -26.70 -23.08 -33.24
N LYS A 61 -27.58 -22.38 -33.98
CA LYS A 61 -27.79 -22.67 -35.40
C LYS A 61 -26.60 -22.23 -36.27
N MET A 62 -26.45 -22.83 -37.45
CA MET A 62 -25.39 -22.51 -38.41
C MET A 62 -25.42 -21.02 -38.82
N GLU A 63 -26.62 -20.44 -38.95
CA GLU A 63 -26.79 -19.03 -39.32
C GLU A 63 -26.32 -18.09 -38.19
N ASP A 64 -26.68 -18.39 -36.95
CA ASP A 64 -26.31 -17.57 -35.78
C ASP A 64 -24.80 -17.69 -35.45
N THR A 65 -24.22 -18.89 -35.54
CA THR A 65 -22.77 -19.09 -35.38
C THR A 65 -21.96 -18.31 -36.43
N VAL A 66 -22.40 -18.33 -37.70
CA VAL A 66 -21.77 -17.56 -38.78
C VAL A 66 -21.99 -16.05 -38.60
N LEU A 67 -23.19 -15.62 -38.19
CA LEU A 67 -23.48 -14.22 -37.89
C LEU A 67 -22.60 -13.71 -36.75
N ARG A 68 -22.45 -14.49 -35.68
CA ARG A 68 -21.55 -14.22 -34.55
C ARG A 68 -20.10 -14.12 -35.01
N MET A 69 -19.60 -15.07 -35.81
CA MET A 69 -18.24 -15.00 -36.37
C MET A 69 -18.03 -13.74 -37.23
N LEU A 70 -19.02 -13.32 -38.01
CA LEU A 70 -18.96 -12.09 -38.81
C LEU A 70 -18.96 -10.83 -37.95
N VAL A 71 -19.77 -10.78 -36.89
CA VAL A 71 -19.86 -9.63 -35.97
C VAL A 71 -18.61 -9.52 -35.09
N ASP A 72 -18.10 -10.64 -34.53
CA ASP A 72 -16.86 -10.64 -33.72
C ASP A 72 -15.62 -10.29 -34.57
N LYS A 73 -15.59 -10.71 -35.84
CA LYS A 73 -14.52 -10.34 -36.80
C LYS A 73 -14.45 -8.84 -37.08
N TYR A 74 -15.56 -8.11 -36.91
CA TYR A 74 -15.64 -6.65 -37.03
C TYR A 74 -16.05 -6.02 -35.69
N LYS A 75 -15.27 -6.31 -34.64
CA LYS A 75 -15.44 -5.70 -33.32
C LYS A 75 -15.54 -4.18 -33.46
N PRO A 76 -16.66 -3.55 -33.07
CA PRO A 76 -16.89 -2.14 -33.35
C PRO A 76 -15.81 -1.30 -32.66
N LEU A 77 -15.15 -0.45 -33.44
CA LEU A 77 -14.23 0.56 -32.94
C LEU A 77 -14.92 1.31 -31.79
N ARG A 78 -14.41 1.18 -30.57
CA ARG A 78 -14.95 1.89 -29.42
C ARG A 78 -14.66 3.38 -29.60
N GLY A 79 -15.60 4.10 -30.21
CA GLY A 79 -15.67 5.56 -30.10
C GLY A 79 -15.63 5.94 -28.62
N SER A 80 -15.02 7.08 -28.30
CA SER A 80 -14.69 7.46 -26.93
C SER A 80 -15.90 7.35 -26.01
N MET A 81 -15.88 6.34 -25.13
CA MET A 81 -16.97 6.08 -24.20
C MET A 81 -17.01 7.20 -23.17
N GLN A 82 -17.83 8.22 -23.46
CA GLN A 82 -18.14 9.31 -22.53
C GLN A 82 -18.70 8.69 -21.25
N THR A 83 -17.94 8.78 -20.16
CA THR A 83 -18.33 8.28 -18.84
C THR A 83 -19.61 8.96 -18.37
N SER A 84 -20.32 8.33 -17.43
CA SER A 84 -21.50 8.91 -16.78
C SER A 84 -21.23 10.33 -16.25
N ASP A 85 -20.07 10.53 -15.64
CA ASP A 85 -19.58 11.85 -15.19
C ASP A 85 -19.45 12.89 -16.31
N MET A 86 -18.96 12.52 -17.49
CA MET A 86 -18.88 13.47 -18.61
C MET A 86 -20.26 13.88 -19.12
N LYS A 87 -21.23 12.95 -19.12
CA LYS A 87 -22.63 13.26 -19.46
C LYS A 87 -23.29 14.18 -18.43
N LEU A 88 -23.06 13.92 -17.13
CA LEU A 88 -23.56 14.76 -16.03
C LEU A 88 -22.95 16.17 -16.05
N LYS A 89 -21.65 16.29 -16.35
CA LYS A 89 -20.98 17.60 -16.52
C LYS A 89 -21.46 18.38 -17.75
N ALA A 90 -21.82 17.69 -18.84
CA ALA A 90 -22.32 18.33 -20.05
C ALA A 90 -23.75 18.89 -19.90
N LYS A 91 -24.58 18.33 -19.02
CA LYS A 91 -25.94 18.81 -18.71
C LYS A 91 -26.26 18.65 -17.21
N PRO A 92 -25.75 19.53 -16.34
CA PRO A 92 -26.10 19.52 -14.92
C PRO A 92 -27.59 19.88 -14.74
N PRO A 93 -28.33 19.21 -13.83
CA PRO A 93 -29.73 19.52 -13.57
C PRO A 93 -29.86 20.89 -12.89
N GLN A 94 -30.74 21.74 -13.40
CA GLN A 94 -30.99 23.05 -12.81
C GLN A 94 -32.02 22.95 -11.67
N VAL A 95 -31.61 23.36 -10.48
CA VAL A 95 -32.47 23.48 -9.29
C VAL A 95 -32.72 24.95 -9.03
N THR A 96 -33.98 25.39 -9.12
CA THR A 96 -34.39 26.76 -8.79
C THR A 96 -34.84 26.84 -7.33
N PRO A 97 -34.14 27.58 -6.45
CA PRO A 97 -34.59 27.78 -5.08
C PRO A 97 -35.77 28.76 -5.05
N ARG A 98 -36.77 28.48 -4.22
CA ARG A 98 -37.93 29.35 -3.99
C ARG A 98 -37.74 30.13 -2.69
N ALA A 99 -37.81 31.45 -2.76
CA ALA A 99 -37.72 32.32 -1.59
C ALA A 99 -39.04 32.35 -0.78
N THR A 100 -38.93 32.56 0.53
CA THR A 100 -40.03 32.87 1.45
C THR A 100 -39.52 33.77 2.58
N ASP A 101 -40.27 34.84 2.87
CA ASP A 101 -39.98 35.84 3.91
C ASP A 101 -40.44 35.39 5.32
N SER A 102 -40.48 36.32 6.29
CA SER A 102 -40.12 36.08 7.70
C SER A 102 -41.20 36.29 8.78
N ASN A 103 -40.85 35.86 10.01
CA ASN A 103 -41.08 36.46 11.35
C ASN A 103 -42.07 35.88 12.40
N SER A 104 -41.60 35.96 13.67
CA SER A 104 -42.34 36.03 14.97
C SER A 104 -42.79 34.72 15.65
N LEU A 105 -42.78 34.49 16.98
CA LEU A 105 -41.90 34.84 18.15
C LEU A 105 -42.48 34.15 19.43
N LEU A 106 -41.64 33.53 20.31
CA LEU A 106 -41.91 33.14 21.73
C LEU A 106 -43.11 32.17 21.97
N GLU A 107 -43.37 31.44 23.06
CA GLU A 107 -42.68 30.92 24.29
C GLU A 107 -43.61 29.80 24.85
N SER A 108 -43.25 28.85 25.73
CA SER A 108 -42.01 28.54 26.50
C SER A 108 -41.84 27.01 26.67
N ASP A 109 -41.38 26.52 27.84
CA ASP A 109 -41.11 25.12 28.21
C ASP A 109 -42.35 24.31 28.63
N ASP A 110 -42.42 23.04 28.22
CA ASP A 110 -42.97 21.94 29.04
C ASP A 110 -42.39 20.57 28.62
N ILE A 111 -42.42 19.60 29.54
CA ILE A 111 -41.67 18.32 29.44
C ILE A 111 -42.20 17.43 28.30
N LEU A 112 -41.29 16.87 27.49
CA LEU A 112 -41.60 15.99 26.35
C LEU A 112 -42.39 14.74 26.77
N SER A 113 -43.71 14.79 26.62
CA SER A 113 -44.54 13.60 26.43
C SER A 113 -44.43 13.11 24.99
N GLU A 114 -44.47 11.79 24.83
CA GLU A 114 -44.31 11.09 23.55
C GLU A 114 -45.48 11.44 22.60
N MET A 115 -45.22 12.28 21.58
CA MET A 115 -46.23 12.61 20.58
C MET A 115 -46.32 11.48 19.54
N GLU A 116 -47.41 10.70 19.59
CA GLU A 116 -47.59 9.44 18.85
C GLU A 116 -47.42 9.56 17.31
N ASP A 117 -47.56 10.76 16.74
CA ASP A 117 -47.42 11.03 15.29
C ASP A 117 -46.06 11.62 14.84
N HIS A 118 -45.12 11.81 15.76
CA HIS A 118 -43.75 12.23 15.41
C HIS A 118 -42.99 11.07 14.72
N LYS A 119 -42.68 11.21 13.43
CA LYS A 119 -41.86 10.24 12.69
C LYS A 119 -40.37 10.63 12.79
N PRO A 120 -39.44 9.68 13.02
CA PRO A 120 -38.06 10.01 13.44
C PRO A 120 -37.26 10.82 12.40
N TRP A 121 -37.61 10.76 11.12
CA TRP A 121 -37.01 11.58 10.06
C TRP A 121 -37.55 13.03 9.99
N MET A 122 -38.48 13.41 10.87
CA MET A 122 -38.92 14.80 11.06
C MET A 122 -38.07 15.57 12.08
N THR A 123 -37.15 14.88 12.79
CA THR A 123 -36.16 15.55 13.63
C THR A 123 -35.14 16.29 12.77
N THR A 124 -35.09 17.62 12.89
CA THR A 124 -34.01 18.43 12.30
C THR A 124 -33.02 18.82 13.40
N TYR A 125 -31.75 18.46 13.21
CA TYR A 125 -30.70 18.81 14.17
C TYR A 125 -30.51 20.33 14.23
N LYS A 126 -30.93 20.95 15.34
CA LYS A 126 -30.51 22.31 15.70
C LYS A 126 -29.18 22.21 16.46
N THR A 127 -28.17 22.93 15.99
CA THR A 127 -26.91 23.10 16.73
C THR A 127 -27.21 23.77 18.09
N PRO A 128 -26.81 23.17 19.22
CA PRO A 128 -26.99 23.80 20.53
C PRO A 128 -26.15 25.08 20.59
N SER A 129 -26.63 26.08 21.32
CA SER A 129 -26.10 27.45 21.31
C SER A 129 -24.62 27.58 21.71
N PHE A 130 -24.06 26.63 22.46
CA PHE A 130 -22.62 26.58 22.77
C PHE A 130 -21.73 26.23 21.56
N ALA A 131 -22.28 25.58 20.53
CA ALA A 131 -21.53 25.14 19.35
C ALA A 131 -21.38 26.22 18.27
N VAL A 132 -22.12 27.33 18.37
CA VAL A 132 -21.99 28.48 17.44
C VAL A 132 -20.78 29.36 17.80
N ASN A 133 -20.35 29.35 19.06
CA ASN A 133 -19.12 29.98 19.52
C ASN A 133 -18.39 29.04 20.51
N PRO A 134 -17.63 28.03 20.03
CA PRO A 134 -16.75 27.28 20.90
C PRO A 134 -15.64 28.22 21.38
N SER A 135 -15.83 28.80 22.57
CA SER A 135 -14.78 29.52 23.29
C SER A 135 -13.75 28.50 23.81
N VAL A 136 -12.96 27.98 22.87
CA VAL A 136 -11.75 27.21 23.18
C VAL A 136 -10.83 28.19 23.90
N LYS A 137 -10.79 28.09 25.23
CA LYS A 137 -9.78 28.76 26.04
C LYS A 137 -8.44 28.07 25.78
N ALA A 138 -7.88 28.32 24.60
CA ALA A 138 -6.54 27.92 24.23
C ALA A 138 -5.60 28.53 25.27
N MET A 139 -4.92 27.68 26.04
CA MET A 139 -3.81 28.16 26.85
C MET A 139 -2.78 28.76 25.89
N GLN A 140 -2.61 30.08 25.92
CA GLN A 140 -1.43 30.68 25.31
C GLN A 140 -0.20 30.18 26.08
N LEU A 141 0.49 29.19 25.51
CA LEU A 141 1.92 29.07 25.75
C LEU A 141 2.56 30.38 25.27
N PRO A 142 3.54 30.94 26.02
CA PRO A 142 4.19 32.18 25.61
C PRO A 142 4.85 31.98 24.23
N PRO A 143 4.68 32.90 23.27
CA PRO A 143 5.28 32.76 21.96
C PRO A 143 6.80 32.76 22.09
N LYS A 144 7.43 31.66 21.66
CA LYS A 144 8.90 31.60 21.51
C LYS A 144 9.31 32.74 20.57
N ALA A 145 10.17 33.63 21.06
CA ALA A 145 10.43 34.93 20.44
C ALA A 145 10.91 34.84 18.98
N THR A 146 9.98 34.90 18.03
CA THR A 146 10.29 35.11 16.62
C THR A 146 10.39 36.61 16.38
N ASN A 147 11.61 37.11 16.22
CA ASN A 147 11.85 38.50 15.80
C ASN A 147 11.20 38.75 14.42
N LYS A 148 9.97 39.28 14.41
CA LYS A 148 9.39 39.97 13.27
C LYS A 148 9.41 41.46 13.56
N ARG A 149 10.18 42.18 12.76
CA ARG A 149 10.22 43.65 12.73
C ARG A 149 8.81 44.17 12.45
N SER A 150 8.39 45.19 13.18
CA SER A 150 7.24 46.00 12.79
C SER A 150 7.52 46.67 11.44
N ASN A 151 6.49 46.81 10.63
CA ASN A 151 6.51 47.73 9.49
C ASN A 151 6.22 49.13 10.07
N PRO A 152 7.09 50.14 9.90
CA PRO A 152 6.80 51.49 10.36
C PRO A 152 5.85 52.19 9.38
N ASP A 153 4.99 53.06 9.91
CA ASP A 153 4.20 53.99 9.11
C ASP A 153 5.11 54.93 8.29
N GLU A 154 4.57 55.42 7.18
CA GLU A 154 5.29 56.23 6.21
C GLU A 154 5.64 57.62 6.77
N THR A 155 6.94 57.93 6.91
CA THR A 155 7.57 59.21 6.49
C THR A 155 9.08 59.26 6.79
N VAL A 156 9.85 58.21 6.43
CA VAL A 156 11.33 58.31 6.37
C VAL A 156 11.86 57.63 5.12
N GLN A 157 12.36 58.41 4.15
CA GLN A 157 13.10 57.87 3.01
C GLN A 157 14.50 57.44 3.46
N VAL A 158 14.66 56.16 3.80
CA VAL A 158 15.98 55.57 4.03
C VAL A 158 16.70 55.41 2.69
N LYS A 159 17.62 56.34 2.39
CA LYS A 159 18.55 56.19 1.26
C LYS A 159 19.35 54.91 1.44
N GLY A 160 19.21 53.98 0.49
CA GLY A 160 20.02 52.75 0.48
C GLY A 160 21.52 53.07 0.35
N PRO A 161 22.40 52.18 0.83
CA PRO A 161 23.84 52.44 0.89
C PRO A 161 24.39 52.80 -0.50
N THR A 162 25.20 53.85 -0.50
CA THR A 162 25.85 54.44 -1.66
C THR A 162 26.73 53.42 -2.38
N ARG A 163 27.08 53.70 -3.64
CA ARG A 163 27.94 52.81 -4.45
C ARG A 163 29.26 52.50 -3.74
N GLU A 164 29.83 53.48 -3.04
CA GLU A 164 31.07 53.33 -2.28
C GLU A 164 30.92 52.43 -1.06
N GLU A 165 29.83 52.57 -0.30
CA GLU A 165 29.55 51.69 0.85
C GLU A 165 29.34 50.24 0.39
N ARG A 166 28.67 50.03 -0.74
CA ARG A 166 28.54 48.68 -1.33
C ARG A 166 29.89 48.09 -1.74
N LEU A 167 30.80 48.90 -2.27
CA LEU A 167 32.17 48.48 -2.60
C LEU A 167 32.97 48.13 -1.33
N ARG A 168 32.90 48.95 -0.27
CA ARG A 168 33.52 48.63 1.03
C ARG A 168 32.96 47.35 1.66
N ILE A 169 31.65 47.11 1.57
CA ILE A 169 31.03 45.86 2.05
C ILE A 169 31.48 44.65 1.21
N ALA A 170 31.59 44.79 -0.11
CA ALA A 170 32.09 43.74 -0.99
C ALA A 170 33.58 43.44 -0.73
N GLU A 171 34.39 44.47 -0.49
CA GLU A 171 35.81 44.35 -0.14
C GLU A 171 36.00 43.72 1.26
N ALA A 172 35.22 44.14 2.26
CA ALA A 172 35.19 43.52 3.58
C ALA A 172 34.79 42.04 3.51
N ASN A 173 33.78 41.67 2.72
CA ASN A 173 33.40 40.27 2.49
C ASN A 173 34.48 39.48 1.75
N ARG A 174 35.19 40.11 0.80
CA ARG A 174 36.33 39.50 0.10
C ARG A 174 37.50 39.25 1.04
N LEU A 175 37.80 40.19 1.93
CA LEU A 175 38.82 40.06 2.97
C LEU A 175 38.43 39.01 4.03
N ALA A 176 37.17 38.96 4.45
CA ALA A 176 36.67 37.92 5.36
C ALA A 176 36.78 36.52 4.72
N SER A 177 36.31 36.36 3.47
CA SER A 177 36.42 35.08 2.74
C SER A 177 37.86 34.69 2.42
N ALA A 178 38.77 35.65 2.20
CA ALA A 178 40.20 35.38 2.10
C ALA A 178 40.78 34.91 3.44
N ARG A 179 40.41 35.57 4.55
CA ARG A 179 40.85 35.19 5.90
C ARG A 179 40.39 33.77 6.24
N ASP A 180 39.12 33.44 6.01
CA ASP A 180 38.58 32.12 6.31
C ASP A 180 39.27 31.03 5.45
N ARG A 181 39.54 31.30 4.16
CA ARG A 181 40.37 30.39 3.33
C ARG A 181 41.80 30.24 3.86
N THR A 182 42.43 31.30 4.37
CA THR A 182 43.76 31.17 5.00
C THR A 182 43.71 30.38 6.31
N LEU A 183 42.56 30.38 7.01
CA LEU A 183 42.34 29.51 8.16
C LEU A 183 42.16 28.06 7.71
N ASP A 184 41.39 27.78 6.66
CA ASP A 184 41.29 26.42 6.08
C ASP A 184 42.66 25.87 5.66
N TYR A 185 43.52 26.67 5.00
CA TYR A 185 44.89 26.24 4.69
C TYR A 185 45.78 26.10 5.93
N ARG A 186 45.56 26.90 6.99
CA ARG A 186 46.34 26.82 8.25
C ARG A 186 45.93 25.65 9.14
N PHE A 187 44.65 25.26 9.12
CA PHE A 187 44.13 24.12 9.88
C PHE A 187 44.18 22.79 9.08
N GLY A 188 44.06 22.84 7.75
CA GLY A 188 44.20 21.67 6.87
C GLY A 188 45.63 21.37 6.40
N GLY A 189 46.61 22.22 6.72
CA GLY A 189 47.97 22.16 6.17
C GLY A 189 48.92 21.09 6.74
N ILE A 190 48.48 20.26 7.70
CA ILE A 190 49.36 19.26 8.37
C ILE A 190 48.73 17.85 8.41
N GLN A 191 47.96 17.47 7.37
CA GLN A 191 47.61 16.08 7.15
C GLN A 191 47.50 15.74 5.65
N GLY A 192 48.64 15.82 4.96
CA GLY A 192 48.76 15.33 3.60
C GLY A 192 48.65 13.80 3.55
N GLY A 193 47.52 13.29 3.04
CA GLY A 193 47.39 11.88 2.64
C GLY A 193 46.45 11.00 3.49
N ALA A 194 45.19 11.40 3.69
CA ALA A 194 44.11 10.45 3.98
C ALA A 194 42.73 10.96 3.52
N THR A 195 41.99 10.10 2.82
CA THR A 195 40.51 10.12 2.65
C THR A 195 39.83 11.48 2.34
N ALA A 196 39.76 11.84 1.06
CA ALA A 196 38.84 12.86 0.55
C ALA A 196 37.38 12.34 0.41
N GLU A 197 36.89 11.60 1.40
CA GLU A 197 35.58 10.90 1.40
C GLU A 197 34.83 11.01 2.74
N SER A 198 34.80 12.19 3.37
CA SER A 198 34.01 12.41 4.60
C SER A 198 33.59 13.85 4.87
N SER A 199 33.27 14.62 3.82
CA SER A 199 32.70 15.98 3.95
C SER A 199 31.57 16.25 2.95
N GLU A 200 30.63 15.29 2.84
CA GLU A 200 29.32 15.49 2.20
C GLU A 200 28.43 16.36 3.13
N GLY A 201 28.92 17.54 3.51
CA GLY A 201 28.24 18.47 4.41
C GLY A 201 26.96 19.00 3.77
N THR A 202 25.81 18.56 4.30
CA THR A 202 24.43 18.83 3.90
C THR A 202 24.21 20.18 3.18
N ARG A 203 24.48 20.21 1.86
CA ARG A 203 24.15 21.36 1.02
C ARG A 203 22.63 21.46 0.91
N ALA A 204 22.06 22.60 1.24
CA ALA A 204 20.61 22.80 1.20
C ALA A 204 20.08 22.63 -0.24
N ASN A 205 19.07 21.77 -0.42
CA ASN A 205 18.48 21.53 -1.75
C ASN A 205 17.98 22.85 -2.38
N PRO A 206 18.28 23.09 -3.67
CA PRO A 206 17.92 24.32 -4.35
C PRO A 206 16.39 24.42 -4.49
N LYS A 207 15.85 25.61 -4.23
CA LYS A 207 14.39 25.87 -4.30
C LYS A 207 13.90 26.32 -5.68
N SER A 208 14.78 26.38 -6.68
CA SER A 208 14.51 26.88 -8.03
C SER A 208 15.00 25.91 -9.09
N LEU A 209 14.25 25.77 -10.19
CA LEU A 209 14.63 24.94 -11.35
C LEU A 209 16.04 25.25 -11.88
N LYS A 210 16.42 26.53 -11.92
CA LYS A 210 17.78 26.94 -12.34
C LYS A 210 18.86 26.52 -11.33
N GLY A 211 18.50 26.43 -10.05
CA GLY A 211 19.38 25.90 -9.01
C GLY A 211 19.52 24.37 -9.10
N TRP A 212 18.44 23.65 -9.41
CA TRP A 212 18.49 22.21 -9.71
C TRP A 212 19.36 21.92 -10.94
N ALA A 213 19.21 22.69 -12.02
CA ALA A 213 20.04 22.57 -13.21
C ALA A 213 21.53 22.81 -12.91
N ALA A 214 21.87 23.87 -12.17
CA ALA A 214 23.26 24.15 -11.78
C ALA A 214 23.85 23.05 -10.86
N LEU A 215 23.06 22.53 -9.93
CA LEU A 215 23.49 21.46 -9.02
C LEU A 215 23.63 20.10 -9.73
N ALA A 216 22.80 19.84 -10.73
CA ALA A 216 22.91 18.67 -11.60
C ALA A 216 24.17 18.77 -12.47
N GLU A 217 24.42 19.94 -13.08
CA GLU A 217 25.63 20.18 -13.89
C GLU A 217 26.91 20.08 -13.04
N GLU A 218 26.92 20.61 -11.80
CA GLU A 218 28.03 20.42 -10.86
C GLU A 218 28.30 18.92 -10.61
N ARG A 219 27.26 18.15 -10.26
CA ARG A 219 27.37 16.70 -10.03
C ARG A 219 27.77 15.91 -11.27
N ILE A 220 27.32 16.30 -12.47
CA ILE A 220 27.72 15.66 -13.73
C ILE A 220 29.20 15.89 -14.00
N ASN A 221 29.71 17.11 -13.80
CA ASN A 221 31.12 17.42 -13.99
C ASN A 221 32.01 16.74 -12.93
N GLU A 222 31.54 16.62 -11.69
CA GLU A 222 32.22 15.91 -10.60
C GLU A 222 32.24 14.38 -10.82
N ALA A 223 31.14 13.79 -11.32
CA ALA A 223 31.10 12.39 -11.73
C ALA A 223 32.00 12.12 -12.96
N ARG A 224 32.14 13.12 -13.86
CA ARG A 224 33.07 13.04 -15.00
C ARG A 224 34.53 13.13 -14.55
N SER A 225 34.88 14.01 -13.61
CA SER A 225 36.25 14.07 -13.08
C SER A 225 36.63 12.84 -12.25
N ARG A 226 35.65 12.14 -11.65
CA ARG A 226 35.84 10.82 -11.03
C ARG A 226 35.91 9.63 -12.00
N GLY A 227 35.74 9.84 -13.32
CA GLY A 227 35.72 8.75 -14.30
C GLY A 227 34.49 7.81 -14.21
N ALA A 228 33.42 8.23 -13.51
CA ALA A 228 32.25 7.38 -13.27
C ALA A 228 31.45 7.04 -14.55
N PHE A 229 31.70 7.78 -15.65
CA PHE A 229 31.10 7.53 -16.96
C PHE A 229 31.91 6.57 -17.84
N ASP A 230 33.15 6.23 -17.48
CA ASP A 230 34.05 5.44 -18.33
C ASP A 230 33.72 3.94 -18.30
N ASN A 231 33.04 3.47 -17.23
CA ASN A 231 32.58 2.09 -17.08
C ASN A 231 31.11 2.02 -16.62
N LEU A 232 30.20 2.56 -17.44
CA LEU A 232 28.76 2.43 -17.21
C LEU A 232 28.30 0.99 -17.46
N LYS A 233 27.54 0.43 -16.50
CA LYS A 233 26.87 -0.87 -16.65
C LYS A 233 25.93 -0.82 -17.87
N GLY A 234 26.28 -1.57 -18.92
CA GLY A 234 25.52 -1.62 -20.17
C GLY A 234 26.02 -0.72 -21.30
N PHE A 235 27.18 -0.05 -21.16
CA PHE A 235 27.75 0.74 -22.26
C PHE A 235 27.95 -0.11 -23.53
N GLY A 236 27.41 0.34 -24.66
CA GLY A 236 27.44 -0.38 -25.94
C GLY A 236 26.57 -1.65 -26.03
N LYS A 237 25.91 -2.07 -24.95
CA LYS A 237 24.94 -3.18 -24.97
C LYS A 237 23.55 -2.64 -25.32
N PRO A 238 22.70 -3.42 -26.01
CA PRO A 238 21.28 -3.09 -26.14
C PRO A 238 20.66 -2.86 -24.76
N ILE A 239 19.75 -1.89 -24.66
CA ILE A 239 18.96 -1.68 -23.45
C ILE A 239 18.21 -2.98 -23.15
N GLU A 240 18.37 -3.51 -21.94
CA GLU A 240 17.59 -4.63 -21.43
C GLU A 240 16.12 -4.20 -21.37
N LYS A 241 15.36 -4.55 -22.41
CA LYS A 241 13.90 -4.44 -22.40
C LYS A 241 13.33 -5.46 -21.44
N ASP A 242 12.28 -5.10 -20.71
CA ASP A 242 11.61 -6.06 -19.86
C ASP A 242 10.96 -7.14 -20.75
N PRO A 243 10.99 -8.42 -20.37
CA PRO A 243 10.33 -9.47 -21.16
C PRO A 243 8.81 -9.24 -21.27
N ALA A 244 8.24 -8.45 -20.35
CA ALA A 244 6.86 -7.99 -20.39
C ALA A 244 6.59 -6.91 -21.47
N ASP A 245 7.60 -6.14 -21.92
CA ASP A 245 7.46 -5.15 -23.00
C ASP A 245 7.16 -5.83 -24.36
N ASN A 246 7.49 -7.12 -24.49
CA ASN A 246 7.17 -7.93 -25.67
C ASN A 246 5.77 -8.58 -25.58
N ASN A 247 4.97 -8.28 -24.55
CA ASN A 247 3.61 -8.79 -24.44
C ASN A 247 2.63 -7.97 -25.30
N PRO A 248 2.06 -8.49 -26.40
CA PRO A 248 1.15 -7.75 -27.27
C PRO A 248 -0.23 -7.46 -26.63
N PHE A 249 -0.49 -7.95 -25.41
CA PHE A 249 -1.73 -7.73 -24.66
C PHE A 249 -1.62 -6.65 -23.58
N ILE A 250 -0.45 -6.02 -23.42
CA ILE A 250 -0.22 -4.91 -22.48
C ILE A 250 0.12 -3.67 -23.32
N ASP A 251 -0.51 -2.53 -23.03
CA ASP A 251 -0.20 -1.29 -23.75
C ASP A 251 1.16 -0.72 -23.33
N ALA A 252 1.80 0.08 -24.18
CA ALA A 252 3.11 0.66 -23.92
C ALA A 252 3.14 1.51 -22.63
N GLU A 253 2.03 2.19 -22.32
CA GLU A 253 1.87 2.95 -21.07
C GLU A 253 1.79 2.03 -19.83
N GLU A 254 1.09 0.90 -19.94
CA GLU A 254 0.97 -0.10 -18.86
C GLU A 254 2.28 -0.85 -18.63
N ALA A 255 3.00 -1.21 -19.70
CA ALA A 255 4.31 -1.84 -19.63
C ALA A 255 5.33 -0.92 -18.93
N LEU A 256 5.37 0.35 -19.35
CA LEU A 256 6.19 1.39 -18.72
C LEU A 256 5.81 1.58 -17.25
N LEU A 257 4.51 1.69 -16.92
CA LEU A 257 4.03 1.81 -15.54
C LEU A 257 4.47 0.61 -14.69
N ASN A 258 4.29 -0.62 -15.18
CA ASN A 258 4.70 -1.85 -14.50
C ASN A 258 6.22 -1.93 -14.31
N SER A 259 7.01 -1.41 -15.25
CA SER A 259 8.47 -1.29 -15.12
C SER A 259 8.84 -0.27 -14.04
N TRP A 260 8.21 0.91 -14.00
CA TRP A 260 8.41 1.89 -12.92
C TRP A 260 8.00 1.37 -11.54
N VAL A 261 6.86 0.68 -11.44
CA VAL A 261 6.37 0.04 -10.20
C VAL A 261 7.38 -0.98 -9.69
N ARG A 262 7.88 -1.87 -10.56
CA ARG A 262 8.95 -2.83 -10.24
C ARG A 262 10.25 -2.15 -9.85
N ARG A 263 10.68 -1.12 -10.59
CA ARG A 263 11.91 -0.35 -10.33
C ARG A 263 11.87 0.40 -8.99
N ASN A 264 10.69 0.84 -8.58
CA ASN A 264 10.45 1.47 -7.27
C ASN A 264 10.24 0.44 -6.14
N GLY A 265 10.24 -0.86 -6.43
CA GLY A 265 10.00 -1.92 -5.45
C GLY A 265 8.56 -1.96 -4.90
N ALA A 266 7.62 -1.26 -5.53
CA ALA A 266 6.24 -1.18 -5.06
C ALA A 266 5.51 -2.50 -5.39
N SER A 267 5.28 -3.32 -4.36
CA SER A 267 4.53 -4.57 -4.50
C SER A 267 3.02 -4.33 -4.24
N PRO A 268 2.11 -5.12 -4.85
CA PRO A 268 0.70 -5.06 -4.49
C PRO A 268 0.50 -5.36 -2.99
N PRO A 269 -0.43 -4.70 -2.27
CA PRO A 269 -0.57 -4.87 -0.81
C PRO A 269 -0.82 -6.31 -0.34
N TRP A 270 -1.37 -7.18 -1.18
CA TRP A 270 -1.53 -8.60 -0.86
C TRP A 270 -0.21 -9.39 -0.92
N VAL A 271 0.79 -8.94 -1.68
CA VAL A 271 2.13 -9.56 -1.74
C VAL A 271 2.92 -9.30 -0.47
N GLU A 272 2.81 -8.09 0.11
CA GLU A 272 3.37 -7.77 1.42
C GLU A 272 2.78 -8.71 2.49
N LEU A 273 1.45 -8.82 2.55
CA LEU A 273 0.76 -9.77 3.43
C LEU A 273 1.10 -11.23 3.13
N GLN A 274 1.50 -11.56 1.90
CA GLN A 274 1.96 -12.91 1.58
C GLN A 274 3.30 -13.19 2.27
N HIS A 275 4.25 -12.25 2.22
CA HIS A 275 5.54 -12.37 2.89
C HIS A 275 5.39 -12.40 4.42
N ASP A 276 4.50 -11.58 4.99
CA ASP A 276 4.16 -11.60 6.43
C ASP A 276 3.59 -12.97 6.85
N LEU A 277 2.68 -13.53 6.06
CA LEU A 277 2.07 -14.83 6.30
C LEU A 277 3.07 -15.97 6.11
N ASP A 278 3.86 -15.96 5.03
CA ASP A 278 4.87 -16.99 4.76
C ASP A 278 5.97 -17.01 5.84
N SER A 279 6.41 -15.84 6.32
CA SER A 279 7.36 -15.74 7.43
C SER A 279 6.74 -16.19 8.77
N SER A 280 5.50 -15.82 9.07
CA SER A 280 4.78 -16.29 10.27
C SER A 280 4.55 -17.81 10.26
N VAL A 281 4.25 -18.40 9.11
CA VAL A 281 4.12 -19.86 8.94
C VAL A 281 5.48 -20.56 9.08
N GLN A 282 6.57 -19.96 8.59
CA GLN A 282 7.93 -20.50 8.76
C GLN A 282 8.35 -20.49 10.23
N THR A 283 8.21 -19.36 10.94
CA THR A 283 8.59 -19.27 12.36
C THR A 283 7.78 -20.24 13.23
N PHE A 284 6.46 -20.36 13.01
CA PHE A 284 5.64 -21.37 13.68
C PHE A 284 6.15 -22.80 13.44
N ARG A 285 6.45 -23.16 12.18
CA ARG A 285 6.97 -24.49 11.83
C ARG A 285 8.35 -24.76 12.40
N ASP A 286 9.22 -23.77 12.49
CA ASP A 286 10.56 -23.91 13.09
C ASP A 286 10.47 -24.10 14.61
N ILE A 287 9.57 -23.38 15.28
CA ILE A 287 9.29 -23.58 16.72
C ILE A 287 8.74 -25.00 16.95
N LEU A 288 7.75 -25.41 16.16
CA LEU A 288 7.12 -26.74 16.24
C LEU A 288 8.15 -27.87 16.03
N GLN A 289 8.94 -27.79 14.96
CA GLN A 289 9.98 -28.78 14.65
C GLN A 289 11.06 -28.82 15.72
N THR A 290 11.61 -27.68 16.15
CA THR A 290 12.66 -27.68 17.18
C THR A 290 12.14 -28.17 18.52
N ALA A 291 10.89 -27.88 18.89
CA ALA A 291 10.26 -28.42 20.10
C ALA A 291 10.10 -29.94 20.01
N TRP A 292 9.59 -30.44 18.89
CA TRP A 292 9.43 -31.87 18.65
C TRP A 292 10.77 -32.62 18.65
N ILE A 293 11.78 -32.16 17.90
CA ILE A 293 13.12 -32.78 17.86
C ILE A 293 13.72 -32.88 19.28
N ARG A 294 13.60 -31.82 20.09
CA ARG A 294 14.08 -31.82 21.49
C ARG A 294 13.31 -32.80 22.38
N ARG A 295 12.00 -33.01 22.17
CA ARG A 295 11.22 -34.01 22.91
C ARG A 295 11.55 -35.43 22.44
N ALA A 296 11.62 -35.67 21.13
CA ALA A 296 11.92 -36.97 20.53
C ALA A 296 13.30 -37.49 20.96
N VAL A 297 14.36 -36.68 20.85
CA VAL A 297 15.71 -37.06 21.31
C VAL A 297 15.72 -37.37 22.81
N ARG A 298 15.07 -36.54 23.64
CA ARG A 298 14.95 -36.80 25.08
C ARG A 298 14.22 -38.12 25.37
N MET A 299 13.12 -38.38 24.66
CA MET A 299 12.30 -39.57 24.84
C MET A 299 13.06 -40.84 24.43
N LEU A 300 13.82 -40.81 23.33
CA LEU A 300 14.69 -41.93 22.92
C LEU A 300 15.82 -42.19 23.93
N ASN A 301 16.43 -41.13 24.47
CA ASN A 301 17.45 -41.26 25.52
C ASN A 301 16.86 -41.78 26.84
N GLN A 302 15.61 -41.42 27.17
CA GLN A 302 14.90 -41.90 28.36
C GLN A 302 14.40 -43.35 28.24
N SER A 303 14.04 -43.79 27.04
CA SER A 303 13.51 -45.15 26.82
C SER A 303 14.56 -46.25 26.86
N GLY A 304 15.86 -45.91 26.90
CA GLY A 304 16.96 -46.87 26.88
C GLY A 304 17.24 -47.46 25.48
N ASN A 305 16.51 -47.05 24.44
CA ASN A 305 16.72 -47.51 23.06
C ASN A 305 17.99 -46.92 22.40
N TYR A 306 18.80 -46.17 23.16
CA TYR A 306 20.08 -45.62 22.73
C TYR A 306 21.22 -46.64 22.96
N ASP A 307 21.16 -47.77 22.26
CA ASP A 307 22.33 -48.63 22.06
C ASP A 307 22.94 -48.31 20.68
N PRO A 308 24.28 -48.23 20.51
CA PRO A 308 24.90 -47.85 19.23
C PRO A 308 24.49 -48.72 18.04
N SER A 309 24.01 -49.94 18.27
CA SER A 309 23.41 -50.81 17.25
C SER A 309 22.15 -50.21 16.61
N TYR A 310 21.29 -49.55 17.39
CA TYR A 310 20.06 -48.92 16.89
C TYR A 310 20.36 -47.72 15.98
N LEU A 311 21.43 -46.96 16.24
CA LEU A 311 21.83 -45.84 15.37
C LEU A 311 22.24 -46.29 13.96
N ALA A 312 22.73 -47.52 13.81
CA ALA A 312 23.05 -48.12 12.51
C ALA A 312 21.81 -48.65 11.77
N THR A 313 20.71 -48.94 12.48
CA THR A 313 19.46 -49.48 11.91
C THR A 313 18.34 -48.43 11.79
N ALA A 314 18.46 -47.28 12.46
CA ALA A 314 17.45 -46.23 12.48
C ALA A 314 17.24 -45.58 11.10
N THR A 315 16.07 -45.82 10.50
CA THR A 315 15.62 -45.16 9.28
C THR A 315 14.86 -43.87 9.61
N PRO A 316 14.87 -42.84 8.75
CA PRO A 316 14.09 -41.62 8.98
C PRO A 316 12.57 -41.90 9.00
N GLU A 317 12.12 -42.98 8.36
CA GLU A 317 10.73 -43.44 8.35
C GLU A 317 10.29 -44.05 9.69
N SER A 318 11.17 -44.80 10.38
CA SER A 318 10.82 -45.31 11.72
C SER A 318 10.71 -44.17 12.75
N LEU A 319 11.52 -43.11 12.58
CA LEU A 319 11.49 -41.92 13.42
C LEU A 319 10.27 -41.00 13.14
N SER A 320 9.75 -40.98 11.90
CA SER A 320 8.56 -40.18 11.55
C SER A 320 7.24 -40.78 12.05
N LEU A 321 7.24 -42.04 12.47
CA LEU A 321 6.11 -42.72 13.13
C LEU A 321 6.02 -42.43 14.64
N LEU A 322 7.05 -41.83 15.24
CA LEU A 322 7.08 -41.58 16.68
C LEU A 322 6.02 -40.54 17.09
N ARG A 323 5.18 -40.86 18.08
CA ARG A 323 4.14 -39.97 18.64
C ARG A 323 4.20 -39.94 20.16
N ASP A 324 3.74 -38.83 20.73
CA ASP A 324 3.75 -38.62 22.18
C ASP A 324 2.54 -37.77 22.60
N VAL A 325 1.56 -38.47 23.18
CA VAL A 325 0.28 -37.90 23.57
C VAL A 325 0.43 -36.88 24.72
N GLU A 326 1.40 -37.05 25.63
CA GLU A 326 1.62 -36.09 26.72
C GLU A 326 2.14 -34.75 26.20
N TRP A 327 3.09 -34.81 25.25
CA TRP A 327 3.63 -33.61 24.62
C TRP A 327 2.57 -32.90 23.77
N GLU A 328 1.82 -33.66 22.96
CA GLU A 328 0.71 -33.12 22.17
C GLU A 328 -0.32 -32.43 23.06
N GLN A 329 -0.75 -33.05 24.16
CA GLN A 329 -1.70 -32.44 25.10
C GLN A 329 -1.17 -31.16 25.75
N LYS A 330 0.11 -31.15 26.16
CA LYS A 330 0.72 -29.99 26.83
C LYS A 330 0.87 -28.79 25.90
N GLU A 331 1.34 -29.00 24.67
CA GLU A 331 1.58 -27.92 23.71
C GLU A 331 0.31 -27.56 22.90
N ARG A 332 -0.77 -28.35 22.98
CA ARG A 332 -2.04 -28.14 22.25
C ARG A 332 -2.56 -26.71 22.36
N ALA A 333 -2.61 -26.14 23.57
CA ALA A 333 -3.12 -24.78 23.78
C ALA A 333 -2.29 -23.71 23.05
N TYR A 334 -0.97 -23.91 22.96
CA TYR A 334 -0.09 -23.02 22.17
C TYR A 334 -0.32 -23.21 20.66
N HIS A 335 -0.39 -24.45 20.19
CA HIS A 335 -0.64 -24.75 18.77
C HIS A 335 -2.00 -24.23 18.28
N GLU A 336 -3.05 -24.38 19.08
CA GLU A 336 -4.39 -23.85 18.79
C GLU A 336 -4.40 -22.33 18.71
N HIS A 337 -3.72 -21.64 19.63
CA HIS A 337 -3.61 -20.18 19.61
C HIS A 337 -2.81 -19.68 18.40
N ALA A 338 -1.62 -20.26 18.14
CA ALA A 338 -0.78 -19.89 17.01
C ALA A 338 -1.49 -20.13 15.66
N ILE A 339 -2.23 -21.23 15.51
CA ILE A 339 -3.02 -21.49 14.30
C ILE A 339 -4.25 -20.61 14.20
N ALA A 340 -4.87 -20.19 15.31
CA ALA A 340 -5.91 -19.16 15.28
C ALA A 340 -5.35 -17.80 14.79
N GLU A 341 -4.15 -17.41 15.21
CA GLU A 341 -3.44 -16.23 14.73
C GLU A 341 -3.11 -16.33 13.23
N LEU A 342 -2.45 -17.41 12.79
CA LEU A 342 -2.17 -17.65 11.37
C LEU A 342 -3.46 -17.65 10.52
N ASN A 343 -4.54 -18.25 11.01
CA ASN A 343 -5.84 -18.21 10.34
C ASN A 343 -6.47 -16.80 10.31
N SER A 344 -6.13 -15.91 11.25
CA SER A 344 -6.52 -14.49 11.16
C SER A 344 -5.75 -13.78 10.03
N GLN A 345 -4.45 -14.05 9.89
CA GLN A 345 -3.61 -13.54 8.80
C GLN A 345 -4.09 -14.07 7.44
N VAL A 346 -4.40 -15.37 7.32
CA VAL A 346 -4.98 -15.99 6.10
C VAL A 346 -6.29 -15.30 5.70
N ARG A 347 -7.18 -14.98 6.65
CA ARG A 347 -8.43 -14.26 6.35
C ARG A 347 -8.15 -12.83 5.85
N ARG A 348 -7.21 -12.10 6.46
CA ARG A 348 -6.78 -10.77 6.01
C ARG A 348 -6.18 -10.82 4.60
N TYR A 349 -5.32 -11.79 4.34
CA TYR A 349 -4.71 -12.04 3.03
C TYR A 349 -5.76 -12.36 1.96
N ASN A 350 -6.63 -13.34 2.21
CA ASN A 350 -7.69 -13.78 1.28
C ASN A 350 -8.70 -12.68 0.95
N GLY A 351 -8.88 -11.70 1.84
CA GLY A 351 -9.72 -10.51 1.59
C GLY A 351 -9.16 -9.57 0.53
N LEU A 352 -7.83 -9.49 0.38
CA LEU A 352 -7.15 -8.64 -0.61
C LEU A 352 -6.64 -9.43 -1.83
N ALA A 353 -6.39 -10.72 -1.67
CA ALA A 353 -5.81 -11.56 -2.72
C ALA A 353 -6.82 -11.92 -3.83
N PRO A 354 -6.39 -11.92 -5.11
CA PRO A 354 -7.20 -12.43 -6.21
C PRO A 354 -7.48 -13.93 -6.04
N TYR A 355 -8.61 -14.40 -6.56
CA TYR A 355 -9.13 -15.75 -6.32
C TYR A 355 -8.13 -16.88 -6.59
N SER A 356 -7.23 -16.72 -7.57
CA SER A 356 -6.22 -17.71 -7.96
C SER A 356 -5.11 -17.94 -6.94
N VAL A 357 -4.88 -17.01 -6.00
CA VAL A 357 -3.74 -17.08 -5.05
C VAL A 357 -4.22 -17.23 -3.59
N ARG A 358 -5.54 -17.33 -3.37
CA ARG A 358 -6.12 -17.50 -2.02
C ARG A 358 -5.67 -18.81 -1.38
N ARG A 359 -5.48 -18.78 -0.05
CA ARG A 359 -4.97 -19.92 0.74
C ARG A 359 -6.06 -20.54 1.61
N GLY A 360 -5.97 -21.85 1.83
CA GLY A 360 -6.80 -22.56 2.81
C GLY A 360 -6.44 -22.19 4.25
N LEU A 361 -7.35 -22.48 5.18
CA LEU A 361 -7.09 -22.37 6.62
C LEU A 361 -6.23 -23.54 7.11
N PHE A 362 -5.35 -23.27 8.07
CA PHE A 362 -4.49 -24.27 8.70
C PHE A 362 -5.22 -24.99 9.84
N THR A 363 -4.90 -26.27 10.05
CA THR A 363 -5.39 -27.09 11.17
C THR A 363 -4.22 -27.68 11.95
N VAL A 364 -4.37 -27.81 13.28
CA VAL A 364 -3.32 -28.32 14.18
C VAL A 364 -2.82 -29.70 13.76
N GLU A 365 -3.76 -30.59 13.44
CA GLU A 365 -3.49 -31.97 13.02
C GLU A 365 -2.66 -32.03 11.73
N SER A 366 -2.95 -31.16 10.75
CA SER A 366 -2.21 -31.13 9.48
C SER A 366 -0.76 -30.65 9.64
N GLU A 367 -0.53 -29.64 10.47
CA GLU A 367 0.83 -29.11 10.74
C GLU A 367 1.63 -30.05 11.65
N LEU A 368 0.98 -30.75 12.60
CA LEU A 368 1.61 -31.83 13.37
C LEU A 368 2.02 -33.00 12.46
N ALA A 369 1.12 -33.50 11.62
CA ALA A 369 1.43 -34.56 10.64
C ALA A 369 2.63 -34.20 9.75
N ARG A 370 2.68 -32.95 9.28
CA ARG A 370 3.80 -32.40 8.50
C ARG A 370 5.09 -32.24 9.31
N CYS A 371 4.99 -31.87 10.59
CA CYS A 371 6.13 -31.83 11.49
C CYS A 371 6.77 -33.21 11.63
N TYR A 372 5.96 -34.24 11.88
CA TYR A 372 6.45 -35.61 12.03
C TYR A 372 7.12 -36.16 10.75
N SER A 373 6.56 -35.89 9.56
CA SER A 373 7.19 -36.31 8.30
C SER A 373 8.55 -35.65 8.08
N ASN A 374 8.68 -34.36 8.42
CA ASN A 374 9.91 -33.60 8.19
C ASN A 374 11.00 -33.88 9.23
N CYS A 375 10.62 -34.06 10.51
CA CYS A 375 11.59 -34.22 11.59
C CYS A 375 12.35 -35.55 11.57
N GLY A 376 11.89 -36.59 10.85
CA GLY A 376 12.54 -37.91 10.86
C GLY A 376 14.03 -37.88 10.51
N GLN A 377 14.44 -37.08 9.51
CA GLN A 377 15.85 -36.88 9.16
C GLN A 377 16.58 -36.02 10.21
N HIS A 378 15.97 -34.92 10.66
CA HIS A 378 16.59 -34.03 11.64
C HIS A 378 16.81 -34.69 13.02
N ILE A 379 15.94 -35.63 13.42
CA ILE A 379 16.14 -36.44 14.64
C ILE A 379 17.33 -37.39 14.45
N LEU A 380 17.44 -38.06 13.29
CA LEU A 380 18.58 -38.95 12.99
C LEU A 380 19.91 -38.19 13.03
N ASP A 381 19.95 -36.98 12.45
CA ASP A 381 21.15 -36.14 12.47
C ASP A 381 21.47 -35.60 13.88
N ALA A 382 20.44 -35.22 14.66
CA ALA A 382 20.61 -34.79 16.05
C ALA A 382 21.15 -35.92 16.95
N LEU A 383 20.69 -37.17 16.74
CA LEU A 383 21.19 -38.35 17.43
C LEU A 383 22.66 -38.66 17.06
N LYS A 384 23.01 -38.59 15.77
CA LYS A 384 24.41 -38.74 15.32
C LYS A 384 25.33 -37.65 15.86
N ALA A 385 24.79 -36.46 16.13
CA ALA A 385 25.56 -35.31 16.58
C ALA A 385 25.82 -35.26 18.11
N SER A 386 25.21 -36.11 18.93
CA SER A 386 25.37 -36.08 20.40
C SER A 386 25.62 -37.46 21.00
N PRO A 387 26.57 -37.54 21.95
CA PRO A 387 26.14 -37.54 23.36
C PRO A 387 26.20 -36.18 24.06
N ASP A 388 27.19 -35.32 23.76
CA ASP A 388 27.47 -34.10 24.55
C ASP A 388 27.19 -32.75 23.84
N SER A 389 26.87 -32.71 22.54
CA SER A 389 26.73 -31.43 21.80
C SER A 389 25.37 -30.73 21.95
N ALA A 390 24.40 -31.42 22.55
CA ALA A 390 22.98 -31.03 22.63
C ALA A 390 22.69 -29.70 23.34
N VAL A 391 23.68 -29.12 24.04
CA VAL A 391 23.55 -27.82 24.73
C VAL A 391 23.96 -26.63 23.84
N SER A 392 24.68 -26.83 22.73
CA SER A 392 25.34 -25.74 21.98
C SER A 392 25.12 -25.72 20.45
N SER A 393 24.58 -26.78 19.84
CA SER A 393 24.45 -26.83 18.37
C SER A 393 23.22 -26.09 17.81
N LYS A 394 23.38 -24.76 17.69
CA LYS A 394 22.91 -23.93 16.57
C LYS A 394 21.58 -24.35 15.90
N TYR A 395 20.45 -23.87 16.40
CA TYR A 395 19.34 -23.52 15.50
C TYR A 395 19.78 -22.30 14.67
N LYS A 396 20.48 -22.56 13.56
CA LYS A 396 20.89 -21.51 12.62
C LYS A 396 19.64 -21.07 11.87
N THR A 397 18.94 -20.07 12.44
CA THR A 397 17.80 -19.41 11.79
C THR A 397 18.18 -19.04 10.36
N TYR A 398 17.30 -19.39 9.41
CA TYR A 398 17.47 -19.03 8.00
C TYR A 398 17.18 -17.54 7.78
N SER A 399 18.02 -16.69 8.35
CA SER A 399 18.14 -15.30 7.92
C SER A 399 18.82 -15.28 6.55
N SER A 400 18.08 -14.83 5.53
CA SER A 400 18.58 -14.61 4.18
C SER A 400 19.53 -13.41 4.14
N GLY A 401 20.77 -13.62 4.60
CA GLY A 401 21.86 -12.64 4.57
C GLY A 401 22.85 -12.94 3.44
N SER A 402 22.85 -12.12 2.39
CA SER A 402 23.80 -12.19 1.28
C SER A 402 25.25 -12.11 1.79
N SER A 403 26.03 -13.18 1.59
CA SER A 403 27.42 -13.25 2.03
C SER A 403 28.35 -12.54 1.04
N GLY A 404 28.55 -11.24 1.23
CA GLY A 404 29.70 -10.52 0.67
C GLY A 404 30.97 -10.88 1.45
N GLN A 405 32.05 -11.22 0.75
CA GLN A 405 33.37 -11.44 1.36
C GLN A 405 34.00 -10.08 1.70
N SER A 406 34.39 -9.85 2.95
CA SER A 406 35.42 -8.86 3.29
C SER A 406 36.19 -9.30 4.54
N SER A 407 37.51 -9.19 4.48
CA SER A 407 38.47 -9.59 5.51
C SER A 407 38.23 -8.87 6.84
N GLU A 408 38.17 -9.64 7.93
CA GLU A 408 37.97 -9.11 9.28
C GLU A 408 39.22 -8.40 9.81
N ALA A 409 39.08 -7.13 10.20
CA ALA A 409 39.96 -6.51 11.19
C ALA A 409 39.36 -6.76 12.58
N PRO A 410 40.17 -7.07 13.62
CA PRO A 410 39.66 -7.44 14.94
C PRO A 410 38.87 -6.28 15.56
N THR A 411 37.62 -6.56 15.94
CA THR A 411 36.69 -5.55 16.47
C THR A 411 37.25 -4.93 17.75
N VAL A 412 36.90 -3.67 18.04
CA VAL A 412 37.38 -2.93 19.23
C VAL A 412 37.24 -3.74 20.54
N TRP A 413 36.16 -4.51 20.69
CA TRP A 413 35.96 -5.41 21.83
C TRP A 413 36.99 -6.54 21.94
N GLN A 414 37.44 -7.13 20.83
CA GLN A 414 38.54 -8.12 20.86
C GLN A 414 39.85 -7.45 21.28
N GLN A 415 40.12 -6.22 20.81
CA GLN A 415 41.30 -5.46 21.21
C GLN A 415 41.28 -5.11 22.71
N VAL A 416 40.12 -4.71 23.25
CA VAL A 416 39.93 -4.45 24.70
C VAL A 416 40.11 -5.72 25.53
N VAL A 417 39.53 -6.85 25.12
CA VAL A 417 39.71 -8.15 25.82
C VAL A 417 41.17 -8.62 25.78
N GLN A 418 41.87 -8.37 24.67
CA GLN A 418 43.28 -8.73 24.52
C GLN A 418 44.18 -7.80 25.37
N ALA A 419 43.89 -6.51 25.43
CA ALA A 419 44.56 -5.55 26.31
C ALA A 419 44.33 -5.86 27.80
N MET A 420 43.10 -6.24 28.19
CA MET A 420 42.80 -6.67 29.56
C MET A 420 43.53 -7.97 29.93
N ARG A 421 43.64 -8.94 29.01
CA ARG A 421 44.48 -10.14 29.22
C ARG A 421 45.95 -9.79 29.44
N THR A 422 46.52 -8.85 28.68
CA THR A 422 47.91 -8.41 28.88
C THR A 422 48.14 -7.59 30.15
N LEU A 423 47.09 -7.00 30.74
CA LEU A 423 47.18 -6.20 31.97
C LEU A 423 46.94 -7.00 33.27
N PHE A 424 46.27 -8.16 33.19
CA PHE A 424 45.80 -8.90 34.38
C PHE A 424 46.13 -10.41 34.38
N GLY A 425 47.04 -10.90 33.53
CA GLY A 425 47.40 -12.33 33.47
C GLY A 425 48.89 -12.62 33.27
N GLN A 426 49.52 -13.14 34.33
CA GLN A 426 50.12 -14.48 34.24
C GLN A 426 49.01 -15.51 34.50
#